data_AF-A0A1W9JI80-F1
#
_entry.id   AF-A0A1W9JI80-F1
#
_cell.length_a   1.000
_cell.length_b   1.000
_cell.length_c   1.000
_cell.angle_alpha   90.00
_cell.angle_beta   90.00
_cell.angle_gamma   90.00
#
_symmetry.space_group_name_H-M   'P 1'
#
loop_
_entity.id
_entity.type
_entity.pdbx_description
1 polymer ?
#
loop_
_entity_poly.entity_id
_entity_poly.type
_entity_poly.pdbx_seq_one_letter_code
_entity_poly.pdbx_strand_id
1 'polypeptide(L)'
;MPLGNAVELDDNRNIDHCAQVLRDFKEKIEQCLADEDWEQLPVILGFRQAYLERILNQSIPEQRLGSIKKLVQTLLEDDAVFLAQVEEHKSGLFKQQQSLERGVRATQAYKNN
;
A
#
# COMPACT_ATOMS: atom_id res chain seq x y z
N MET A 1 37.42 22.40 28.16
CA MET A 1 37.27 21.10 27.47
C MET A 1 35.77 20.81 27.36
N PRO A 2 35.25 20.46 26.18
CA PRO A 2 33.82 20.24 25.98
C PRO A 2 33.46 18.81 26.40
N LEU A 3 32.55 18.64 27.35
CA LEU A 3 31.85 17.37 27.51
C LEU A 3 30.69 17.39 26.52
N GLY A 4 30.85 16.60 25.47
CA GLY A 4 29.89 16.45 24.40
C GLY A 4 28.56 15.94 24.93
N ASN A 5 27.49 16.62 24.54
CA ASN A 5 26.14 16.11 24.54
C ASN A 5 26.08 14.86 23.65
N ALA A 6 26.33 13.69 24.21
CA ALA A 6 25.80 12.45 23.66
C ALA A 6 24.31 12.43 24.04
N VAL A 7 23.50 13.12 23.24
CA VAL A 7 22.06 12.82 23.21
C VAL A 7 21.99 11.41 22.63
N GLU A 8 21.95 10.41 23.52
CA GLU A 8 21.53 9.06 23.17
C GLU A 8 20.15 9.20 22.52
N LEU A 9 20.13 9.11 21.19
CA LEU A 9 18.91 9.07 20.41
C LEU A 9 18.24 7.75 20.77
N ASP A 10 17.36 7.87 21.75
CA ASP A 10 16.40 6.91 22.25
C ASP A 10 15.82 6.05 21.12
N ASP A 11 16.44 4.89 20.92
CA ASP A 11 16.12 3.96 19.86
C ASP A 11 14.65 3.53 19.91
N ASN A 12 13.99 3.51 21.10
CA ASN A 12 12.58 3.08 21.24
C ASN A 12 11.61 3.92 20.40
N ARG A 13 11.93 5.19 20.12
CA ARG A 13 11.09 6.04 19.26
C ARG A 13 11.06 5.61 17.79
N ASN A 14 11.99 4.76 17.33
CA ASN A 14 12.11 4.44 15.90
C ASN A 14 11.06 3.41 15.42
N ILE A 15 10.78 2.36 16.21
CA ILE A 15 9.85 1.29 15.77
C ILE A 15 8.39 1.72 15.89
N ASP A 16 8.02 2.39 16.99
CA ASP A 16 6.65 2.88 17.16
C ASP A 16 6.33 3.95 16.11
N HIS A 17 7.30 4.81 15.81
CA HIS A 17 7.18 5.75 14.70
C HIS A 17 7.06 5.04 13.34
N CYS A 18 7.87 4.01 13.11
CA CYS A 18 7.78 3.20 11.89
C CYS A 18 6.40 2.58 11.73
N ALA A 19 5.87 1.96 12.80
CA ALA A 19 4.54 1.36 12.81
C ALA A 19 3.44 2.40 12.56
N GLN A 20 3.56 3.61 13.12
CA GLN A 20 2.60 4.69 12.88
C GLN A 20 2.62 5.14 11.41
N VAL A 21 3.80 5.45 10.85
CA VAL A 21 3.91 5.89 9.45
C VAL A 21 3.35 4.83 8.48
N LEU A 22 3.60 3.55 8.78
CA LEU A 22 3.07 2.44 7.98
C LEU A 22 1.55 2.29 8.10
N ARG A 23 0.98 2.56 9.28
CA ARG A 23 -0.47 2.65 9.47
C ARG A 23 -1.06 3.80 8.65
N ASP A 24 -0.42 4.96 8.65
CA ASP A 24 -0.89 6.10 7.84
C ASP A 24 -0.87 5.76 6.34
N PHE A 25 0.12 5.00 5.86
CA PHE A 25 0.12 4.50 4.50
C PHE A 25 -1.01 3.50 4.25
N LYS A 26 -1.27 2.58 5.20
CA LYS A 26 -2.37 1.62 5.12
C LYS A 26 -3.70 2.35 4.94
N GLU A 27 -4.00 3.32 5.79
CA GLU A 27 -5.25 4.11 5.74
C GLU A 27 -5.39 4.86 4.41
N LYS A 28 -4.30 5.43 3.88
CA LYS A 28 -4.31 6.09 2.56
C LYS A 28 -4.56 5.11 1.42
N ILE A 29 -4.00 3.91 1.47
CA ILE A 29 -4.23 2.87 0.46
C ILE A 29 -5.69 2.42 0.51
N GLU A 30 -6.21 2.15 1.70
CA GLU A 30 -7.62 1.81 1.91
C GLU A 30 -8.56 2.89 1.36
N GLN A 31 -8.24 4.16 1.60
CA GLN A 31 -9.01 5.29 1.05
C GLN A 31 -8.94 5.33 -0.49
N CYS A 32 -7.75 5.18 -1.09
CA CYS A 32 -7.62 5.17 -2.55
C CYS A 32 -8.42 4.01 -3.18
N LEU A 33 -8.43 2.84 -2.55
CA LEU A 33 -9.22 1.70 -3.01
C LEU A 33 -10.72 1.96 -2.88
N ALA A 34 -11.17 2.54 -1.76
CA ALA A 34 -12.57 2.88 -1.53
C ALA A 34 -13.10 3.96 -2.49
N ASP A 35 -12.28 4.95 -2.81
CA ASP A 35 -12.63 6.06 -3.70
C ASP A 35 -12.37 5.73 -5.19
N GLU A 36 -11.84 4.53 -5.49
CA GLU A 36 -11.37 4.15 -6.82
C GLU A 36 -10.36 5.15 -7.42
N ASP A 37 -9.53 5.77 -6.57
CA ASP A 37 -8.48 6.71 -6.98
C ASP A 37 -7.24 5.96 -7.49
N TRP A 38 -7.40 5.39 -8.69
CA TRP A 38 -6.37 4.61 -9.37
C TRP A 38 -5.15 5.44 -9.81
N GLU A 39 -5.26 6.77 -9.85
CA GLU A 39 -4.16 7.67 -10.19
C GLU A 39 -3.25 7.91 -8.97
N GLN A 40 -3.85 8.10 -7.79
CA GLN A 40 -3.12 8.36 -6.55
C GLN A 40 -2.57 7.09 -5.90
N LEU A 41 -3.21 5.93 -6.09
CA LEU A 41 -2.81 4.66 -5.48
C LEU A 41 -1.33 4.28 -5.78
N PRO A 42 -0.84 4.30 -7.04
CA PRO A 42 0.57 3.99 -7.33
C PRO A 42 1.55 4.97 -6.67
N VAL A 43 1.17 6.23 -6.53
CA VAL A 43 2.00 7.27 -5.88
C VAL A 43 2.18 6.96 -4.39
N ILE A 44 1.10 6.60 -3.70
CA ILE A 44 1.14 6.22 -2.28
C ILE A 44 1.96 4.94 -2.08
N LEU A 45 1.76 3.93 -2.94
CA LEU A 45 2.54 2.69 -2.91
C LEU A 45 4.03 2.95 -3.13
N GLY A 46 4.39 3.84 -4.07
CA GLY A 46 5.77 4.24 -4.32
C GLY A 46 6.42 4.93 -3.11
N PHE A 47 5.70 5.83 -2.43
CA PHE A 47 6.19 6.45 -1.20
C PHE A 47 6.37 5.45 -0.06
N ARG A 48 5.44 4.50 0.11
CA ARG A 48 5.56 3.44 1.11
C ARG A 48 6.75 2.53 0.82
N GLN A 49 6.98 2.16 -0.43
CA GLN A 49 8.14 1.35 -0.83
C GLN A 49 9.45 2.07 -0.50
N ALA A 50 9.61 3.32 -0.93
CA ALA A 50 10.82 4.10 -0.65
C ALA A 50 11.07 4.27 0.86
N TYR A 51 10.00 4.43 1.65
CA TYR A 51 10.09 4.50 3.10
C TYR A 51 10.58 3.18 3.71
N LEU A 52 10.02 2.04 3.29
CA LEU A 52 10.42 0.71 3.73
C LEU A 52 11.88 0.40 3.37
N GLU A 53 12.29 0.68 2.14
CA GLU A 53 13.69 0.52 1.70
C GLU A 53 14.65 1.33 2.57
N ARG A 54 14.29 2.58 2.91
CA ARG A 54 15.11 3.42 3.78
C ARG A 54 15.27 2.87 5.20
N ILE A 55 14.23 2.27 5.76
CA ILE A 55 14.28 1.71 7.12
C ILE A 55 15.03 0.39 7.14
N LEU A 56 14.74 -0.49 6.17
CA LEU A 56 15.34 -1.83 6.13
C LEU A 56 16.82 -1.80 5.75
N ASN A 57 17.31 -0.73 5.13
CA ASN A 57 18.73 -0.51 4.88
C ASN A 57 19.54 -0.04 6.11
N GLN A 58 18.88 0.24 7.24
CA GLN A 58 19.56 0.63 8.47
C GLN A 58 19.98 -0.62 9.27
N SER A 59 21.06 -0.52 10.04
CA SER A 59 21.43 -1.60 10.96
C SER A 59 20.35 -1.73 12.02
N ILE A 60 19.69 -2.89 12.04
CA ILE A 60 18.63 -3.19 13.01
C ILE A 60 19.25 -3.92 14.19
N PRO A 61 19.13 -3.40 15.43
CA PRO A 61 19.59 -4.10 16.62
C PRO A 61 18.90 -5.46 16.78
N GLU A 62 19.66 -6.48 17.18
CA GLU A 62 19.16 -7.86 17.26
C GLU A 62 17.93 -8.01 18.18
N GLN A 63 17.89 -7.22 19.26
CA GLN A 63 16.78 -7.16 20.22
C GLN A 63 15.45 -6.72 19.59
N ARG A 64 15.50 -6.10 18.40
CA ARG A 64 14.36 -5.50 17.69
C ARG A 64 13.92 -6.26 16.46
N LEU A 65 14.72 -7.22 15.99
CA LEU A 65 14.42 -8.03 14.83
C LEU A 65 13.06 -8.73 14.95
N GLY A 66 12.69 -9.18 16.17
CA GLY A 66 11.39 -9.80 16.42
C GLY A 66 10.21 -8.86 16.15
N SER A 67 10.29 -7.61 16.64
CA SER A 67 9.23 -6.61 16.44
C SER A 67 9.12 -6.17 14.99
N ILE A 68 10.26 -5.97 14.32
CA ILE A 68 10.28 -5.60 12.90
C ILE A 68 9.77 -6.75 12.03
N LYS A 69 10.11 -8.00 12.35
CA LYS A 69 9.58 -9.16 11.64
C LYS A 69 8.06 -9.25 11.75
N LYS A 70 7.50 -9.02 12.95
CA LYS A 70 6.05 -8.96 13.14
C LYS A 70 5.42 -7.83 12.32
N LEU A 71 6.02 -6.64 12.33
CA LEU A 71 5.54 -5.50 11.55
C LEU A 71 5.52 -5.80 10.05
N VAL A 72 6.61 -6.35 9.52
CA VAL A 72 6.70 -6.77 8.10
C VAL A 72 5.67 -7.85 7.77
N GLN A 73 5.43 -8.79 8.68
CA GLN A 73 4.42 -9.82 8.46
C GLN A 73 3.01 -9.21 8.37
N THR A 74 2.65 -8.28 9.25
CA THR A 74 1.38 -7.56 9.16
C THR A 74 1.26 -6.75 7.87
N LEU A 75 2.35 -6.13 7.39
CA LEU A 75 2.35 -5.44 6.09
C LEU A 75 2.04 -6.38 4.92
N LEU A 76 2.61 -7.58 4.93
CA LEU A 76 2.36 -8.58 3.88
C LEU A 76 0.92 -9.09 3.91
N GLU A 77 0.34 -9.24 5.10
CA GLU A 77 -1.07 -9.59 5.27
C GLU A 77 -1.98 -8.48 4.72
N ASP A 78 -1.68 -7.23 5.03
CA ASP A 78 -2.40 -6.06 4.48
C ASP A 78 -2.28 -5.99 2.95
N ASP A 79 -1.08 -6.20 2.40
CA ASP A 79 -0.84 -6.19 0.95
C ASP A 79 -1.62 -7.28 0.21
N ALA A 80 -1.78 -8.46 0.82
CA ALA A 80 -2.59 -9.52 0.25
C ALA A 80 -4.07 -9.12 0.18
N VAL A 81 -4.58 -8.41 1.19
CA VAL A 81 -5.95 -7.87 1.20
C VAL A 81 -6.12 -6.81 0.12
N PHE A 82 -5.17 -5.87 0.01
CA PHE A 82 -5.23 -4.84 -1.03
C PHE A 82 -5.20 -5.43 -2.44
N LEU A 83 -4.35 -6.42 -2.68
CA LEU A 83 -4.26 -7.09 -3.97
C LEU A 83 -5.58 -7.79 -4.33
N ALA A 84 -6.21 -8.46 -3.36
CA ALA A 84 -7.51 -9.11 -3.56
C ALA A 84 -8.59 -8.10 -3.96
N GLN A 85 -8.62 -6.93 -3.32
CA GLN A 85 -9.56 -5.85 -3.67
C GLN A 85 -9.30 -5.33 -5.09
N VAL A 86 -8.04 -5.06 -5.46
CA VAL A 86 -7.69 -4.59 -6.82
C VAL A 86 -8.15 -5.61 -7.88
N GLU A 87 -7.93 -6.90 -7.66
CA GLU A 87 -8.37 -7.94 -8.60
C GLU A 87 -9.90 -8.08 -8.66
N GLU A 88 -10.60 -7.86 -7.56
CA GLU A 88 -12.07 -7.81 -7.54
C GLU A 88 -12.61 -6.63 -8.38
N HIS A 89 -12.10 -5.41 -8.19
CA HIS A 89 -12.47 -4.24 -8.98
C HIS A 89 -12.20 -4.47 -10.48
N LYS A 90 -11.01 -4.99 -10.82
CA LYS A 90 -10.63 -5.33 -12.20
C LYS A 90 -11.58 -6.34 -12.83
N SER A 91 -11.95 -7.39 -12.10
CA SER A 91 -12.94 -8.38 -12.55
C SER A 91 -14.32 -7.76 -12.78
N GLY A 92 -14.72 -6.83 -11.92
CA GLY A 92 -15.94 -6.03 -12.07
C GLY A 92 -15.94 -5.21 -13.36
N LEU A 93 -14.88 -4.43 -13.60
CA LEU A 93 -14.71 -3.62 -14.80
C LEU A 93 -14.71 -4.46 -16.08
N PHE A 94 -14.04 -5.62 -16.07
CA PHE A 94 -14.02 -6.52 -17.22
C PHE A 94 -15.43 -7.03 -17.59
N LYS A 95 -16.25 -7.39 -16.59
CA LYS A 95 -17.64 -7.81 -16.80
C LYS A 95 -18.48 -6.67 -17.37
N GLN A 96 -18.30 -5.45 -16.87
CA GLN A 96 -18.99 -4.26 -17.37
C GLN A 96 -18.62 -3.97 -18.83
N GLN A 97 -17.33 -4.02 -19.16
CA GLN A 97 -16.86 -3.85 -20.54
C GLN A 97 -17.48 -4.89 -21.48
N GLN A 98 -17.46 -6.17 -21.10
CA GLN A 98 -18.05 -7.22 -21.93
C GLN A 98 -19.56 -7.00 -22.14
N SER A 99 -20.27 -6.54 -21.12
CA SER A 99 -21.69 -6.20 -21.23
C SER A 99 -21.92 -5.07 -22.23
N LEU A 100 -21.11 -4.00 -22.15
CA LEU A 100 -21.18 -2.86 -23.05
C LEU A 100 -20.92 -3.29 -24.51
N GLU A 101 -19.87 -4.08 -24.76
CA GLU A 101 -19.54 -4.57 -26.10
C GLU A 101 -20.67 -5.39 -26.72
N ARG A 102 -21.34 -6.24 -25.91
CA ARG A 102 -22.52 -6.99 -26.36
C ARG A 102 -23.67 -6.06 -26.72
N GLY A 103 -23.92 -5.03 -25.90
CA GLY A 103 -24.91 -4.00 -26.17
C GLY A 103 -24.64 -3.26 -27.48
N VAL A 104 -23.40 -2.81 -27.70
CA VAL A 104 -22.97 -2.14 -28.93
C VAL A 104 -23.21 -3.01 -30.17
N ARG A 105 -22.82 -4.30 -30.10
CA ARG A 105 -23.05 -5.24 -31.21
C ARG A 105 -24.54 -5.43 -31.51
N ALA A 106 -25.38 -5.55 -30.47
CA ALA A 106 -26.82 -5.66 -30.65
C ALA A 106 -27.40 -4.41 -31.33
N THR A 107 -27.03 -3.20 -30.87
CA THR A 107 -27.48 -1.94 -31.48
C THR A 107 -27.04 -1.82 -32.94
N GLN A 108 -25.80 -2.22 -33.27
CA GLN A 108 -25.31 -2.22 -34.65
C GLN A 108 -26.11 -3.18 -35.55
N ALA A 109 -26.47 -4.37 -35.04
CA ALA A 109 -27.29 -5.32 -35.78
C ALA A 109 -28.69 -4.76 -36.09
N TYR A 110 -29.29 -4.01 -35.16
CA TYR A 110 -30.59 -3.36 -35.39
C TYR A 110 -30.53 -2.16 -36.35
N LYS A 111 -29.40 -1.45 -36.45
CA LYS A 111 -29.24 -0.32 -37.39
C LYS A 111 -28.99 -0.76 -38.84
N ASN A 112 -28.55 -2.00 -39.04
CA ASN A 112 -28.23 -2.57 -40.35
C ASN A 112 -29.35 -3.46 -40.92
N ASN A 113 -30.50 -3.54 -40.24
CA ASN A 113 -31.76 -4.13 -40.70
C ASN A 113 -32.79 -3.04 -40.99
#